data_AF-A0A7C8YM01-F1
#
_entry.id   AF-A0A7C8YM01-F1
#
_cell.length_a   1.000
_cell.length_b   1.000
_cell.length_c   1.000
_cell.angle_alpha   90.00
_cell.angle_beta   90.00
_cell.angle_gamma   90.00
#
_symmetry.space_group_name_H-M   'P 1'
#
loop_
_entity.id
_entity.type
_entity.pdbx_description
1 polymer ?
#
loop_
_entity_poly.entity_id
_entity_poly.type
_entity_poly.pdbx_seq_one_letter_code
_entity_poly.pdbx_strand_id
1 'polypeptide(L)'
;RTLSVFNLQGCPAGKAGKRYLAPQEVKAAHLHVLLNCNEVQPYLDLFKKEKRAQNQSLRDEDIDTMIEGEFSTWFRDNVHKHQLVDASQHKYLCQISLGPLN
;
A
#
# COMPACT_ATOMS: atom_id res chain seq x y z
N ARG A 1 7.05 11.74 14.21
CA ARG A 1 6.85 10.28 14.02
C ARG A 1 6.92 9.98 12.52
N THR A 2 7.54 8.88 12.15
CA THR A 2 7.55 8.35 10.76
C THR A 2 6.56 7.17 10.67
N LEU A 3 6.41 6.56 9.49
CA LEU A 3 5.54 5.41 9.27
C LEU A 3 6.14 4.11 9.83
N SER A 4 5.28 3.21 10.28
CA SER A 4 5.67 1.91 10.86
C SER A 4 6.54 1.05 9.94
N VAL A 5 6.29 1.07 8.63
CA VAL A 5 7.03 0.28 7.63
C VAL A 5 8.52 0.59 7.61
N PHE A 6 8.92 1.81 8.01
CA PHE A 6 10.34 2.21 8.06
C PHE A 6 11.05 1.81 9.35
N ASN A 7 10.32 1.28 10.33
CA ASN A 7 10.89 0.73 11.57
C ASN A 7 11.06 -0.79 11.50
N LEU A 8 10.71 -1.42 10.37
CA LEU A 8 10.87 -2.86 10.17
C LEU A 8 12.37 -3.18 9.99
N GLN A 9 12.88 -4.11 10.79
CA GLN A 9 14.23 -4.62 10.63
C GLN A 9 14.26 -5.69 9.52
N GLY A 10 15.11 -5.47 8.51
CA GLY A 10 15.35 -6.46 7.47
C GLY A 10 16.40 -7.49 7.90
N CYS A 11 16.30 -8.71 7.36
CA CYS A 11 17.33 -9.76 7.48
C CYS A 11 17.88 -10.10 6.09
N PRO A 12 18.80 -9.30 5.53
CA PRO A 12 19.35 -9.57 4.21
C PRO A 12 20.14 -10.88 4.22
N ALA A 13 19.91 -11.74 3.22
CA ALA A 13 20.62 -13.01 3.05
C ALA A 13 21.14 -13.14 1.61
N GLY A 14 22.25 -13.86 1.44
CA GLY A 14 22.85 -14.13 0.14
C GLY A 14 23.87 -13.07 -0.31
N LYS A 15 24.33 -13.20 -1.57
CA LYS A 15 25.34 -12.32 -2.15
C LYS A 15 24.72 -10.98 -2.57
N ALA A 16 25.29 -9.88 -2.11
CA ALA A 16 24.87 -8.55 -2.52
C ALA A 16 25.05 -8.35 -4.03
N GLY A 17 24.05 -7.74 -4.67
CA GLY A 17 24.05 -7.41 -6.09
C GLY A 17 23.21 -6.16 -6.34
N LYS A 18 23.37 -5.57 -7.53
CA LYS A 18 22.59 -4.41 -7.97
C LYS A 18 22.02 -4.71 -9.35
N ARG A 19 20.71 -4.52 -9.50
CA ARG A 19 20.02 -4.51 -10.79
C ARG A 19 18.81 -3.60 -10.68
N TYR A 20 18.30 -3.14 -11.82
CA TYR A 20 17.02 -2.45 -11.86
C TYR A 20 15.87 -3.46 -11.66
N LEU A 21 14.82 -2.99 -11.00
CA LEU A 21 13.55 -3.71 -10.90
C LEU A 21 12.79 -3.53 -12.21
N ALA A 22 12.20 -4.61 -12.72
CA ALA A 22 11.22 -4.54 -13.79
C ALA A 22 9.96 -3.80 -13.32
N PRO A 23 9.14 -3.23 -14.22
CA PRO A 23 7.94 -2.48 -13.83
C PRO A 23 6.99 -3.25 -12.91
N GLN A 24 6.79 -4.55 -13.17
CA GLN A 24 5.99 -5.41 -12.29
C GLN A 24 6.58 -5.59 -10.89
N GLU A 25 7.91 -5.64 -10.77
CA GLU A 25 8.61 -5.77 -9.49
C GLU A 25 8.53 -4.46 -8.71
N VAL A 26 8.59 -3.31 -9.39
CA VAL A 26 8.36 -2.00 -8.78
C VAL A 26 6.93 -1.92 -8.21
N LYS A 27 5.93 -2.35 -8.98
CA LYS A 27 4.54 -2.39 -8.52
C LYS A 27 4.37 -3.31 -7.31
N ALA A 28 4.93 -4.51 -7.37
CA ALA A 28 4.87 -5.47 -6.27
C ALA A 28 5.58 -4.94 -5.01
N ALA A 29 6.76 -4.33 -5.16
CA ALA A 29 7.50 -3.73 -4.05
C ALA A 29 6.73 -2.57 -3.41
N HIS A 30 6.10 -1.71 -4.23
CA HIS A 30 5.26 -0.62 -3.74
C HIS A 30 4.07 -1.15 -2.94
N LEU A 31 3.34 -2.12 -3.50
CA LEU A 31 2.21 -2.74 -2.81
C LEU A 31 2.66 -3.38 -1.48
N HIS A 32 3.80 -4.08 -1.46
CA HIS A 32 4.34 -4.66 -0.25
C HIS A 32 4.60 -3.61 0.84
N VAL A 33 5.18 -2.45 0.49
CA VAL A 33 5.37 -1.34 1.43
C VAL A 33 4.04 -0.84 1.99
N LEU A 34 3.01 -0.70 1.14
CA LEU A 34 1.70 -0.25 1.58
C LEU A 34 1.03 -1.25 2.52
N LEU A 35 1.06 -2.55 2.20
CA LEU A 35 0.42 -3.59 3.00
C LEU A 35 1.11 -3.83 4.36
N ASN A 36 2.42 -3.57 4.46
CA ASN A 36 3.19 -3.70 5.70
C ASN A 36 3.23 -2.39 6.52
N CYS A 37 2.47 -1.38 6.12
CA CYS A 37 2.35 -0.12 6.85
C CYS A 37 1.06 -0.13 7.69
N ASN A 38 1.18 -0.07 9.02
CA ASN A 38 0.05 -0.05 9.94
C ASN A 38 -0.87 1.15 9.69
N GLU A 39 -0.28 2.31 9.39
CA GLU A 39 -1.01 3.54 9.11
C GLU A 39 -1.83 3.47 7.80
N VAL A 40 -1.55 2.50 6.92
CA VAL A 40 -2.31 2.27 5.68
C VAL A 40 -3.51 1.35 5.91
N GLN A 41 -3.55 0.56 6.99
CA GLN A 41 -4.62 -0.42 7.23
C GLN A 41 -6.04 0.19 7.22
N PRO A 42 -6.30 1.38 7.81
CA PRO A 42 -7.64 1.99 7.73
C PRO A 42 -8.09 2.28 6.30
N TYR A 43 -7.14 2.57 5.40
CA TYR A 43 -7.43 2.79 3.98
C TYR A 43 -7.65 1.46 3.25
N LEU A 44 -6.92 0.41 3.61
CA LEU A 44 -7.16 -0.94 3.09
C LEU A 44 -8.55 -1.44 3.46
N ASP A 45 -8.99 -1.21 4.69
CA ASP A 45 -10.34 -1.56 5.13
C ASP A 45 -11.42 -0.76 4.40
N LEU A 46 -11.17 0.53 4.17
CA LEU A 46 -12.06 1.38 3.37
C LEU A 46 -12.17 0.85 1.92
N PHE A 47 -11.05 0.50 1.29
CA PHE A 47 -11.05 -0.10 -0.05
C PHE A 47 -11.89 -1.37 -0.09
N LYS A 48 -11.66 -2.31 0.84
CA LYS A 48 -12.42 -3.56 0.94
C LYS A 48 -13.92 -3.30 1.11
N LYS A 49 -14.27 -2.32 1.96
CA LYS A 49 -15.66 -1.91 2.19
C LYS A 49 -16.30 -1.35 0.92
N GLU A 50 -15.61 -0.48 0.18
CA GLU A 50 -16.11 0.08 -1.08
C GLU A 50 -16.35 -1.01 -2.12
N LYS A 51 -15.41 -1.95 -2.27
CA LYS A 51 -15.57 -3.07 -3.21
C LYS A 51 -16.76 -3.96 -2.86
N ARG A 52 -16.93 -4.34 -1.59
CA ARG A 52 -18.09 -5.13 -1.14
C ARG A 52 -19.42 -4.37 -1.23
N ALA A 53 -19.39 -3.04 -1.10
CA ALA A 53 -20.59 -2.21 -1.31
C ALA A 53 -21.01 -2.17 -2.78
N GLN A 54 -20.04 -2.20 -3.71
CA GLN A 54 -20.29 -2.26 -5.16
C GLN A 54 -20.78 -3.64 -5.60
N ASN A 55 -20.23 -4.71 -5.02
CA ASN A 55 -20.66 -6.07 -5.26
C ASN A 55 -20.59 -6.91 -3.99
N GLN A 56 -21.76 -7.22 -3.42
CA GLN A 56 -21.88 -8.00 -2.18
C GLN A 56 -21.53 -9.48 -2.35
N SER A 57 -21.44 -9.99 -3.59
CA SER A 57 -21.10 -11.39 -3.86
C SER A 57 -19.59 -11.64 -3.94
N LEU A 58 -18.75 -10.61 -3.79
CA LEU A 58 -17.29 -10.76 -3.83
C LEU A 58 -16.83 -11.60 -2.65
N ARG A 59 -16.07 -12.65 -2.94
CA ARG A 59 -15.38 -13.47 -1.95
C ARG A 59 -14.07 -12.81 -1.58
N ASP A 60 -13.46 -13.29 -0.50
CA ASP A 60 -12.19 -12.75 -0.03
C ASP A 60 -11.07 -12.93 -1.07
N GLU A 61 -11.06 -14.05 -1.81
CA GLU A 61 -10.09 -14.26 -2.90
C GLU A 61 -10.20 -13.24 -4.03
N ASP A 62 -11.44 -12.82 -4.33
CA ASP A 62 -11.69 -11.81 -5.36
C ASP A 62 -11.16 -10.45 -4.88
N ILE A 63 -11.37 -10.13 -3.59
CA ILE A 63 -10.85 -8.92 -2.96
C ILE A 63 -9.31 -8.92 -2.92
N ASP A 64 -8.67 -10.04 -2.61
CA ASP A 64 -7.21 -10.14 -2.60
C ASP A 64 -6.63 -9.89 -4.01
N THR A 65 -7.25 -10.46 -5.04
CA THR A 65 -6.89 -10.18 -6.44
C THR A 65 -7.01 -8.68 -6.77
N MET A 66 -8.08 -8.03 -6.28
CA MET A 66 -8.27 -6.59 -6.46
C MET A 66 -7.25 -5.77 -5.66
N ILE A 67 -6.81 -6.22 -4.49
CA ILE A 67 -5.76 -5.56 -3.72
C ILE A 67 -4.45 -5.57 -4.51
N GLU A 68 -4.07 -6.73 -5.06
CA GLU A 68 -2.88 -6.86 -5.90
C GLU A 68 -2.94 -6.01 -7.18
N GLY A 69 -4.12 -5.94 -7.79
CA GLY A 69 -4.35 -5.22 -9.04
C GLY A 69 -4.47 -3.71 -8.90
N GLU A 70 -5.19 -3.24 -7.88
CA GLU A 70 -5.82 -1.92 -7.88
C GLU A 70 -5.50 -1.08 -6.64
N PHE A 71 -5.13 -1.69 -5.50
CA PHE A 71 -5.06 -0.97 -4.23
C PHE A 71 -4.09 0.21 -4.25
N SER A 72 -2.88 0.04 -4.81
CA SER A 72 -1.89 1.12 -4.86
C SER A 72 -2.39 2.36 -5.60
N THR A 73 -3.11 2.17 -6.72
CA THR A 73 -3.71 3.26 -7.49
C THR A 73 -4.86 3.90 -6.74
N TRP A 74 -5.78 3.07 -6.21
CA TRP A 74 -6.89 3.56 -5.41
C TRP A 74 -6.39 4.37 -4.19
N PHE A 75 -5.35 3.89 -3.51
CA PHE A 75 -4.78 4.55 -2.33
C PHE A 75 -4.24 5.94 -2.68
N ARG A 76 -3.47 6.06 -3.77
CA ARG A 76 -2.99 7.36 -4.29
C ARG A 76 -4.12 8.34 -4.54
N ASP A 77 -5.20 7.88 -5.13
CA ASP A 77 -6.32 8.73 -5.53
C ASP A 77 -7.27 9.07 -4.37
N ASN A 78 -7.15 8.40 -3.22
CA ASN A 78 -8.06 8.57 -2.09
C ASN A 78 -7.40 9.01 -0.79
N VAL A 79 -6.08 8.87 -0.64
CA VAL A 79 -5.36 9.24 0.59
C VAL A 79 -5.58 10.70 0.98
N HIS A 80 -5.67 11.62 0.02
CA HIS A 80 -5.89 13.04 0.27
C HIS A 80 -7.36 13.40 0.54
N LYS A 81 -8.30 12.52 0.18
CA LYS A 81 -9.75 12.72 0.38
C LYS A 81 -10.20 12.29 1.78
N HIS A 82 -9.44 11.39 2.41
CA HIS A 82 -9.76 10.84 3.71
C HIS A 82 -8.60 11.05 4.68
N GLN A 83 -8.84 11.76 5.78
CA GLN A 83 -7.87 11.88 6.86
C GLN A 83 -8.20 10.85 7.96
N LEU A 84 -7.82 9.60 7.72
CA LEU A 84 -8.10 8.47 8.64
C LEU A 84 -7.04 8.28 9.73
N VAL A 85 -5.96 9.07 9.67
CA VAL A 85 -4.82 9.02 10.61
C VAL A 85 -4.43 10.43 11.05
N ASP A 86 -3.61 10.49 12.10
CA ASP A 86 -3.04 11.74 12.60
C ASP A 86 -2.39 12.59 11.49
N ALA A 87 -2.60 13.91 11.54
CA ALA A 87 -2.06 14.86 10.55
C ALA A 87 -0.54 14.74 10.38
N SER A 88 0.19 14.39 11.46
CA SER A 88 1.64 14.22 11.43
C SER A 88 2.10 13.02 10.59
N GLN A 89 1.29 11.96 10.49
CA GLN A 89 1.55 10.76 9.68
C GLN A 89 0.93 10.88 8.29
N HIS A 90 -0.19 11.59 8.17
CA HIS A 90 -0.93 11.79 6.92
C HIS A 90 -0.04 12.33 5.78
N LYS A 91 0.85 13.29 6.09
CA LYS A 91 1.81 13.81 5.09
C LYS A 91 2.72 12.71 4.51
N TYR A 92 3.15 11.74 5.32
CA TYR A 92 3.99 10.64 4.87
C TYR A 92 3.19 9.60 4.09
N LEU A 93 1.91 9.40 4.44
CA LEU A 93 1.00 8.56 3.65
C LEU A 93 0.81 9.10 2.23
N CYS A 94 0.67 10.42 2.08
CA CYS A 94 0.62 11.06 0.77
C CYS A 94 1.91 10.88 -0.04
N GLN A 95 3.07 10.82 0.63
CA GLN A 95 4.35 10.60 -0.05
C GLN A 95 4.51 9.14 -0.50
N ILE A 96 4.22 8.16 0.36
CA ILE A 96 4.36 6.75 -0.02
C ILE A 96 3.32 6.33 -1.08
N SER A 97 2.20 7.04 -1.22
CA SER A 97 1.17 6.72 -2.21
C SER A 97 1.63 6.94 -3.65
N LEU A 98 2.63 7.81 -3.85
CA LEU A 98 3.23 8.06 -5.16
C LEU A 98 4.11 6.89 -5.64
N GLY A 99 4.55 6.03 -4.71
CA GLY A 99 5.44 4.92 -5.00
C GLY A 99 6.91 5.34 -5.10
N PRO A 100 7.81 4.37 -5.34
CA PRO A 100 9.25 4.56 -5.17
C PRO A 100 9.98 5.35 -6.28
N LEU A 101 9.28 5.73 -7.35
CA LEU A 101 9.88 6.38 -8.54
C LEU A 101 9.30 7.77 -8.84
N ASN A 102 8.51 8.35 -7.92
CA ASN A 102 7.83 9.63 -8.10
C ASN A 102 8.24 10.64 -7.01
#